data_AF-A0A1V4RE15-F1
#
_entry.id   AF-A0A1V4RE15-F1
#
_cell.length_a   1.000
_cell.length_b   1.000
_cell.length_c   1.000
_cell.angle_alpha   90.00
_cell.angle_beta   90.00
_cell.angle_gamma   90.00
#
_symmetry.space_group_name_H-M   'P 1'
#
loop_
_entity.id
_entity.type
_entity.pdbx_description
1 polymer ?
#
loop_
_entity_poly.entity_id
_entity_poly.type
_entity_poly.pdbx_seq_one_letter_code
_entity_poly.pdbx_strand_id
1 'polypeptide(L)'
;MEESNNKGKSGDSRRYPRKEVVTNLSYRVITPLGGKGLTQNISEGGLCIVFDKEIPVGTMLELKFELPGEESVPIETFAKVIWQKEVEGQFFTGVKFGT
;
A
#
# COMPACT_ATOMS: atom_id res chain seq x y z
N MET A 1 21.86 10.71 44.42
CA MET A 1 21.18 9.59 43.75
C MET A 1 19.78 10.10 43.46
N GLU A 2 19.30 10.30 42.24
CA GLU A 2 19.60 9.65 40.96
C GLU A 2 19.81 10.69 39.85
N GLU A 3 20.91 10.56 39.12
CA GLU A 3 21.08 11.18 37.81
C GLU A 3 20.39 10.28 36.77
N SER A 4 19.30 10.74 36.18
CA SER A 4 18.73 10.12 34.97
C SER A 4 19.53 10.58 33.76
N ASN A 5 20.62 9.88 33.50
CA ASN A 5 21.47 10.05 32.33
C ASN A 5 20.78 9.46 31.09
N ASN A 6 20.02 10.27 30.34
CA ASN A 6 19.59 9.88 29.00
C ASN A 6 20.56 10.46 27.96
N LYS A 7 21.60 9.68 27.61
CA LYS A 7 22.52 9.98 26.51
C LYS A 7 21.74 10.02 25.20
N GLY A 8 21.44 11.23 24.72
CA GLY A 8 21.07 11.46 23.33
C GLY A 8 22.21 11.00 22.42
N LYS A 9 21.95 9.98 21.59
CA LYS A 9 22.79 9.72 20.41
C LYS A 9 22.39 10.72 19.33
N SER A 10 23.07 11.87 19.32
CA SER A 10 23.20 12.73 18.16
C SER A 10 24.18 12.10 17.18
N GLY A 11 23.72 11.82 15.96
CA GLY A 11 24.58 11.50 14.83
C GLY A 11 23.73 11.55 13.59
N ASP A 12 23.91 12.58 12.77
CA ASP A 12 23.27 12.62 11.46
C ASP A 12 23.72 11.38 10.67
N SER A 13 22.81 10.41 10.55
CA SER A 13 23.08 9.11 9.94
C SER A 13 23.06 9.15 8.41
N ARG A 14 22.96 10.36 7.84
CA ARG A 14 22.86 10.54 6.39
C ARG A 14 24.23 10.34 5.76
N ARG A 15 24.26 9.36 4.86
CA ARG A 15 25.44 9.02 4.04
C ARG A 15 25.88 10.17 3.12
N TYR A 16 24.98 11.09 2.78
CA TYR A 16 25.25 12.19 1.87
C TYR A 16 24.72 13.53 2.41
N PRO A 17 25.55 14.58 2.35
CA PRO A 17 25.13 15.92 2.71
C PRO A 17 24.09 16.41 1.70
N ARG A 18 22.98 16.96 2.20
CA ARG A 18 21.95 17.56 1.36
C ARG A 18 22.47 18.91 0.88
N LYS A 19 22.32 19.18 -0.42
CA LYS A 19 22.52 20.52 -0.97
C LYS A 19 21.14 21.17 -1.11
N GLU A 20 21.03 22.37 -0.58
CA GLU A 20 19.81 23.17 -0.74
C GLU A 20 19.79 23.73 -2.17
N VAL A 21 18.98 23.10 -3.02
CA VAL A 21 18.82 23.48 -4.42
C VAL A 21 17.33 23.62 -4.70
N VAL A 22 16.94 24.79 -5.17
CA VAL A 22 15.58 25.10 -5.60
C VAL A 22 15.56 25.07 -7.13
N THR A 23 14.84 24.12 -7.72
CA THR A 23 14.78 23.93 -9.18
C THR A 23 13.41 23.42 -9.62
N ASN A 24 13.09 23.60 -10.90
CA ASN A 24 11.89 23.05 -11.52
C ASN A 24 12.02 21.52 -11.67
N LEU A 25 10.98 20.78 -11.28
CA LEU A 25 10.92 19.32 -11.29
C LEU A 25 9.69 18.85 -12.09
N SER A 26 9.86 17.83 -12.93
CA SER A 26 8.76 17.09 -13.55
C SER A 26 8.89 15.61 -13.21
N TYR A 27 7.79 14.93 -12.88
CA TYR A 27 7.81 13.53 -12.44
C TYR A 27 6.57 12.76 -12.95
N ARG A 28 6.64 11.43 -12.96
CA ARG A 28 5.52 10.52 -13.23
C ARG A 28 5.63 9.29 -12.33
N VAL A 29 4.57 8.99 -11.58
CA VAL A 29 4.48 7.77 -10.76
C VAL A 29 3.61 6.76 -11.51
N ILE A 30 4.14 5.57 -11.78
CA ILE A 30 3.37 4.45 -12.36
C ILE A 30 3.65 3.20 -11.53
N THR A 31 2.68 2.81 -10.71
CA THR A 31 2.62 1.51 -10.02
C THR A 31 2.35 0.38 -11.01
N PRO A 32 2.70 -0.89 -10.69
CA PRO A 32 3.00 -1.90 -11.70
C PRO A 32 1.75 -2.42 -12.42
N LEU A 33 1.96 -2.87 -13.66
CA LEU A 33 0.99 -3.50 -14.58
C LEU A 33 -0.16 -4.17 -13.84
N GLY A 34 -1.38 -3.71 -14.11
CA GLY A 34 -2.62 -4.26 -13.58
C GLY A 34 -2.72 -5.78 -13.77
N GLY A 35 -3.61 -6.39 -12.99
CA GLY A 35 -3.86 -7.83 -12.98
C GLY A 35 -5.29 -8.12 -12.57
N LYS A 36 -5.71 -9.37 -12.71
CA LYS A 36 -7.00 -9.84 -12.19
C LYS A 36 -6.78 -10.53 -10.85
N GLY A 37 -7.76 -10.44 -9.96
CA GLY A 37 -7.75 -11.12 -8.67
C GLY A 37 -9.16 -11.52 -8.29
N LEU A 38 -9.29 -12.42 -7.32
CA LEU A 38 -10.58 -12.83 -6.76
C LEU A 38 -10.72 -12.25 -5.35
N THR A 39 -11.85 -11.61 -5.10
CA THR A 39 -12.23 -11.14 -3.76
C THR A 39 -12.69 -12.34 -2.93
N GLN A 40 -12.06 -12.57 -1.77
CA GLN A 40 -12.52 -13.60 -0.83
C GLN A 40 -13.57 -13.09 0.14
N ASN A 41 -13.45 -11.83 0.54
CA ASN A 41 -14.39 -11.17 1.44
C ASN A 41 -14.30 -9.65 1.25
N ILE A 42 -15.37 -8.95 1.62
CA ILE A 42 -15.51 -7.50 1.52
C ILE A 42 -16.26 -6.96 2.73
N SER A 43 -15.89 -5.75 3.14
CA SER A 43 -16.58 -4.91 4.13
C SER A 43 -16.58 -3.46 3.63
N GLU A 44 -17.25 -2.56 4.33
CA GLU A 44 -17.20 -1.11 4.03
C GLU A 44 -15.79 -0.52 4.18
N GLY A 45 -14.89 -1.14 4.95
CA GLY A 45 -13.54 -0.62 5.21
C GLY A 45 -12.44 -1.16 4.28
N GLY A 46 -12.71 -2.22 3.52
CA GLY A 46 -11.71 -2.89 2.70
C GLY A 46 -12.11 -4.30 2.30
N LEU A 47 -11.20 -4.99 1.62
CA LEU A 47 -11.41 -6.33 1.11
C LEU A 47 -10.13 -7.18 1.11
N CYS A 48 -10.29 -8.49 0.97
CA CYS A 48 -9.19 -9.43 0.76
C CYS A 48 -9.16 -9.89 -0.69
N ILE A 49 -8.04 -9.67 -1.39
CA ILE A 49 -7.81 -10.08 -2.79
C ILE A 49 -6.78 -11.20 -2.83
N VAL A 50 -7.03 -12.21 -3.65
CA VAL A 50 -6.00 -13.19 -4.03
C VAL A 50 -5.31 -12.73 -5.32
N PHE A 51 -4.00 -12.52 -5.24
CA PHE A 51 -3.13 -12.25 -6.39
C PHE A 51 -2.24 -13.46 -6.71
N ASP A 52 -1.79 -13.54 -7.96
CA ASP A 52 -0.79 -14.48 -8.45
C ASP A 52 0.66 -13.99 -8.25
N LYS A 53 0.81 -12.77 -7.72
CA LYS A 53 2.09 -12.13 -7.49
C LYS A 53 2.11 -11.33 -6.19
N GLU A 54 3.33 -11.15 -5.67
CA GLU A 54 3.57 -10.28 -4.52
C GLU A 54 3.22 -8.82 -4.86
N ILE A 55 2.53 -8.15 -3.93
CA ILE A 55 2.24 -6.73 -4.01
C ILE A 55 2.75 -6.08 -2.72
N PRO A 56 3.73 -5.16 -2.79
CA PRO A 56 4.34 -4.59 -1.60
C PRO A 56 3.33 -3.91 -0.68
N VAL A 57 3.49 -4.11 0.63
CA VAL A 57 2.72 -3.38 1.65
C VAL A 57 2.94 -1.88 1.48
N GLY A 58 1.85 -1.12 1.54
CA GLY A 58 1.84 0.32 1.33
C GLY A 58 1.58 0.75 -0.12
N THR A 59 1.56 -0.20 -1.07
CA THR A 59 1.17 0.08 -2.46
C THR A 59 -0.26 0.58 -2.53
N MET A 60 -0.49 1.62 -3.34
CA MET A 60 -1.82 2.09 -3.70
C MET A 60 -2.30 1.37 -4.96
N LEU A 61 -3.49 0.80 -4.87
CA LEU A 61 -4.18 0.10 -5.94
C LEU A 61 -5.41 0.91 -6.36
N GLU A 62 -5.64 0.99 -7.67
CA GLU A 62 -6.93 1.34 -8.25
C GLU A 62 -7.69 0.03 -8.49
N LEU A 63 -8.89 -0.09 -7.93
CA LEU A 63 -9.71 -1.28 -7.98
C LEU A 63 -11.00 -0.99 -8.73
N LYS A 64 -11.41 -1.91 -9.59
CA LYS A 64 -12.71 -1.94 -10.24
C LYS A 64 -13.32 -3.33 -10.05
N PHE A 65 -14.48 -3.40 -9.41
CA PHE A 65 -15.16 -4.67 -9.15
C PHE A 65 -16.67 -4.51 -9.12
N GLU A 66 -17.40 -5.62 -9.31
CA GLU A 66 -18.85 -5.68 -9.26
C GLU A 66 -19.29 -6.49 -8.03
N LEU A 67 -20.41 -6.11 -7.43
CA LEU A 67 -21.05 -6.90 -6.37
C LEU A 67 -22.13 -7.81 -6.97
N PRO A 68 -22.33 -9.02 -6.43
CA PRO A 68 -23.40 -9.90 -6.91
C PRO A 68 -24.79 -9.30 -6.64
N GLY A 69 -25.65 -9.31 -7.67
CA GLY A 69 -27.01 -8.78 -7.65
C GLY A 69 -27.44 -8.29 -9.05
N GLU A 70 -28.75 -8.18 -9.30
CA GLU A 70 -29.24 -7.58 -10.56
C GLU A 70 -29.00 -6.07 -10.54
N GLU A 71 -28.39 -5.53 -11.60
CA GLU A 71 -28.07 -4.11 -11.82
C GLU A 71 -26.94 -3.50 -10.94
N SER A 72 -25.88 -4.24 -10.62
CA SER A 72 -24.74 -3.64 -9.92
C SER A 72 -23.87 -2.79 -10.85
N VAL A 73 -23.85 -1.48 -10.61
CA VAL A 73 -22.88 -0.56 -11.23
C VAL A 73 -21.48 -0.92 -10.70
N PRO A 74 -20.45 -1.02 -11.55
CA PRO A 74 -19.09 -1.29 -11.10
C PRO A 74 -18.60 -0.26 -10.09
N ILE A 75 -18.02 -0.75 -8.99
CA ILE A 75 -17.41 0.07 -7.96
C ILE A 75 -15.96 0.34 -8.38
N GLU A 76 -15.61 1.61 -8.53
CA GLU A 76 -14.24 2.08 -8.77
C GLU A 76 -13.73 2.80 -7.52
N THR A 77 -12.58 2.37 -6.98
CA THR A 77 -12.03 2.90 -5.73
C THR A 77 -10.52 2.75 -5.62
N PHE A 78 -9.90 3.51 -4.72
CA PHE A 78 -8.48 3.37 -4.36
C PHE A 78 -8.33 2.64 -3.02
N ALA A 79 -7.36 1.73 -2.95
CA ALA A 79 -7.09 0.97 -1.73
C ALA A 79 -5.58 0.84 -1.47
N LYS A 80 -5.18 0.85 -0.20
CA LYS A 80 -3.80 0.62 0.23
C LYS A 80 -3.61 -0.82 0.68
N VAL A 81 -2.56 -1.49 0.20
CA VAL A 81 -2.15 -2.79 0.71
C VAL A 81 -1.68 -2.65 2.16
N ILE A 82 -2.33 -3.35 3.09
CA ILE A 82 -2.03 -3.29 4.53
C ILE A 82 -1.31 -4.54 5.04
N TRP A 83 -1.54 -5.69 4.41
CA TRP A 83 -0.82 -6.93 4.70
C TRP A 83 -0.89 -7.86 3.48
N GLN A 84 0.05 -8.79 3.39
CA GLN A 84 0.02 -9.88 2.43
C GLN A 84 0.53 -11.18 3.06
N LYS A 85 -0.07 -12.31 2.67
CA LYS A 85 0.33 -13.65 3.10
C LYS A 85 0.35 -14.58 1.89
N GLU A 86 1.46 -15.27 1.69
CA GLU A 86 1.57 -16.33 0.69
C GLU A 86 1.02 -17.66 1.24
N VAL A 87 0.20 -18.34 0.44
CA VAL A 87 -0.31 -19.69 0.71
C VAL A 87 -0.31 -20.44 -0.62
N GLU A 88 0.46 -21.53 -0.72
CA GLU A 88 0.51 -22.41 -1.91
C GLU A 88 0.77 -21.64 -3.24
N GLY A 89 1.63 -20.62 -3.20
CA GLY A 89 1.97 -19.81 -4.38
C GLY A 89 0.94 -18.73 -4.74
N GLN A 90 -0.09 -18.53 -3.91
CA GLN A 90 -1.06 -17.45 -4.04
C GLN A 90 -0.87 -16.41 -2.93
N PHE A 91 -1.13 -15.14 -3.25
CA PHE A 91 -0.93 -14.02 -2.35
C PHE A 91 -2.26 -13.45 -1.86
N PHE A 92 -2.63 -13.83 -0.64
CA PHE A 92 -3.79 -13.27 0.06
C PHE A 92 -3.42 -11.88 0.54
N THR A 93 -4.19 -10.88 0.11
CA THR A 93 -3.81 -9.48 0.22
C THR A 93 -4.94 -8.69 0.84
N GLY A 94 -4.74 -8.23 2.06
CA GLY A 94 -5.65 -7.29 2.69
C GLY A 94 -5.41 -5.89 2.17
N VAL A 95 -6.48 -5.25 1.71
CA VAL A 95 -6.46 -3.85 1.32
C VAL A 95 -7.45 -3.06 2.17
N LYS A 96 -7.07 -1.84 2.52
CA LYS A 96 -7.95 -0.87 3.17
C LYS A 96 -8.37 0.17 2.13
N PHE A 97 -9.66 0.44 2.01
CA PHE A 97 -10.14 1.52 1.16
C PHE A 97 -9.64 2.88 1.68
N GLY A 98 -9.33 3.78 0.75
CA GLY A 98 -8.90 5.14 1.09
C GLY A 98 -10.00 5.91 1.82
N THR A 99 -9.69 6.41 3.03
CA THR A 99 -10.32 7.57 3.67
C THR A 99 -9.40 8.76 3.52
#